data_AF-A0A3M1Q9X9-F1
#
_entry.id   AF-A0A3M1Q9X9-F1
#
_cell.length_a   1.000
_cell.length_b   1.000
_cell.length_c   1.000
_cell.angle_alpha   90.00
_cell.angle_beta   90.00
_cell.angle_gamma   90.00
#
_symmetry.space_group_name_H-M   'P 1'
#
loop_
_entity.id
_entity.type
_entity.pdbx_description
1 polymer ?
#
loop_
_entity_poly.entity_id
_entity_poly.type
_entity_poly.pdbx_seq_one_letter_code
_entity_poly.pdbx_strand_id
1 'polypeptide(L)'
;MYHLATVVPQVQRIGKLPLTRDQIILMLAAINQLFLGLDIYLAHSISGTITRTEWIPIVFGLSAGTILLFTGLIALGNRPLATILANAVFIGSMIIGIVGVYFHLRRANLLDTPFRLDSLSLLVWAPPFLGPFMFTIVGVLGISAAWIEEPTDSGRLRLLRNRHVQMPYSKTRAYFLIVGVGSLVTVISSALDHARVEFENPWVWLPLVVGIFATVASVSIGSIEHPNRFDLTIYTIAMLWMIVTGVVGFVLHFDTNLIAEGSIVTERFIRGSPLLAPLLFANMGLLGLVVLLDPRETDV
;
A
#
# COMPACT_ATOMS: atom_id res chain seq x y z
N MET A 1 -20.16 4.66 7.59
CA MET A 1 -20.76 4.11 8.82
C MET A 1 -19.62 3.68 9.75
N TYR A 2 -19.84 3.57 11.06
CA TYR A 2 -18.78 3.03 11.94
C TYR A 2 -18.70 1.50 11.85
N HIS A 3 -18.05 1.02 10.79
CA HIS A 3 -18.05 -0.39 10.41
C HIS A 3 -17.40 -1.32 11.45
N LEU A 4 -16.34 -0.88 12.14
CA LEU A 4 -15.71 -1.66 13.20
C LEU A 4 -16.69 -1.94 14.36
N ALA A 5 -17.55 -0.97 14.70
CA ALA A 5 -18.56 -1.17 15.73
C ALA A 5 -19.64 -2.19 15.33
N THR A 6 -19.86 -2.43 14.04
CA THR A 6 -20.76 -3.48 13.55
C THR A 6 -20.18 -4.87 13.78
N VAL A 7 -18.86 -5.04 13.59
CA VAL A 7 -18.17 -6.33 13.77
C VAL A 7 -17.88 -6.59 15.25
N VAL A 8 -17.38 -5.57 15.94
CA VAL A 8 -16.96 -5.57 17.35
C VAL A 8 -17.70 -4.48 18.13
N PRO A 9 -18.96 -4.72 18.57
CA PRO A 9 -19.78 -3.72 19.26
C PRO A 9 -19.16 -3.14 20.52
N GLN A 10 -18.26 -3.88 21.17
CA GLN A 10 -17.53 -3.44 22.36
C GLN A 10 -16.69 -2.18 22.12
N VAL A 11 -16.28 -1.93 20.88
CA VAL A 11 -15.50 -0.73 20.51
C VAL A 11 -16.29 0.57 20.74
N GLN A 12 -17.63 0.52 20.75
CA GLN A 12 -18.44 1.70 21.11
C GLN A 12 -18.21 2.17 22.56
N ARG A 13 -17.70 1.30 23.43
CA ARG A 13 -17.36 1.62 24.82
C ARG A 13 -15.96 2.20 24.97
N ILE A 14 -15.12 2.04 23.95
CA ILE A 14 -13.79 2.65 23.91
C ILE A 14 -14.00 4.13 23.58
N GLY A 15 -13.38 5.01 24.36
CA GLY A 15 -13.43 6.46 24.10
C GLY A 15 -12.88 6.82 22.71
N LYS A 16 -12.98 8.10 22.33
CA LYS A 16 -12.41 8.57 21.07
C LYS A 16 -10.92 8.24 21.00
N LEU A 17 -10.51 7.61 19.89
CA LEU A 17 -9.09 7.40 19.59
C LEU A 17 -8.37 8.76 19.50
N PRO A 18 -7.06 8.81 19.81
CA PRO A 18 -6.29 10.06 19.75
C PRO A 18 -6.14 10.60 18.32
N LEU A 19 -6.25 9.73 17.31
CA LEU A 19 -6.18 10.07 15.90
C LEU A 19 -7.45 9.61 15.18
N THR A 20 -7.91 10.41 14.21
CA THR A 20 -8.99 10.01 13.28
C THR A 20 -8.49 8.89 12.36
N ARG A 21 -9.43 8.21 11.70
CA ARG A 21 -9.11 7.24 10.65
C ARG A 21 -8.18 7.84 9.61
N ASP A 22 -8.50 9.01 9.07
CA ASP A 22 -7.75 9.54 7.93
C ASP A 22 -6.40 10.13 8.38
N GLN A 23 -6.27 10.60 9.64
CA GLN A 23 -4.97 10.89 10.24
C GLN A 23 -4.08 9.65 10.36
N ILE A 24 -4.64 8.50 10.75
CA ILE A 24 -3.90 7.23 10.78
C ILE A 24 -3.50 6.83 9.34
N ILE A 25 -4.39 6.98 8.36
CA ILE A 25 -4.07 6.70 6.94
C ILE A 25 -2.97 7.63 6.43
N LEU A 26 -2.99 8.93 6.77
CA LEU A 26 -1.93 9.87 6.40
C LEU A 26 -0.58 9.49 7.03
N MET A 27 -0.59 9.06 8.30
CA MET A 27 0.60 8.57 8.98
C MET A 27 1.13 7.29 8.31
N LEU A 28 0.25 6.33 8.00
CA LEU A 28 0.62 5.12 7.25
C LEU A 28 1.16 5.47 5.86
N ALA A 29 0.58 6.44 5.15
CA ALA A 29 1.08 6.90 3.86
C ALA A 29 2.49 7.51 3.99
N ALA A 30 2.75 8.31 5.04
CA ALA A 30 4.07 8.86 5.31
C ALA A 30 5.12 7.76 5.60
N ILE A 31 4.75 6.78 6.43
CA ILE A 31 5.61 5.63 6.73
C ILE A 31 5.86 4.81 5.46
N ASN A 32 4.82 4.56 4.65
CA ASN A 32 4.95 3.84 3.39
C ASN A 32 5.90 4.55 2.41
N GLN A 33 5.94 5.90 2.38
CA GLN A 33 6.93 6.61 1.57
C GLN A 33 8.37 6.33 2.02
N LEU A 34 8.62 6.30 3.33
CA LEU A 34 9.94 5.96 3.88
C LEU A 34 10.36 4.54 3.49
N PHE A 35 9.44 3.58 3.67
CA PHE A 35 9.69 2.18 3.32
C PHE A 35 9.86 1.99 1.82
N LEU A 36 9.09 2.67 0.97
CA LEU A 36 9.31 2.65 -0.48
C LEU A 36 10.72 3.15 -0.85
N GLY A 37 11.19 4.23 -0.24
CA GLY A 37 12.57 4.70 -0.45
C GLY A 37 13.62 3.66 -0.05
N LEU A 38 13.43 3.00 1.09
CA LEU A 38 14.32 1.95 1.59
C LEU A 38 14.28 0.68 0.72
N ASP A 39 13.09 0.20 0.38
CA ASP A 39 12.88 -1.00 -0.45
C ASP A 39 13.53 -0.83 -1.83
N ILE A 40 13.38 0.36 -2.42
CA ILE A 40 13.97 0.66 -3.73
C ILE A 40 15.49 0.72 -3.62
N TYR A 41 16.03 1.31 -2.55
CA TYR A 41 17.47 1.29 -2.31
C TYR A 41 17.99 -0.15 -2.25
N LEU A 42 17.33 -1.03 -1.49
CA LEU A 42 17.73 -2.43 -1.39
C LEU A 42 17.60 -3.15 -2.74
N ALA A 43 16.48 -2.98 -3.45
CA ALA A 43 16.22 -3.63 -4.73
C ALA A 43 17.21 -3.22 -5.83
N HIS A 44 17.55 -1.93 -5.93
CA HIS A 44 18.52 -1.46 -6.92
C HIS A 44 19.97 -1.73 -6.52
N SER A 45 20.26 -1.91 -5.22
CA SER A 45 21.59 -2.32 -4.74
C SER A 45 22.01 -3.70 -5.25
N ILE A 46 21.06 -4.57 -5.63
CA ILE A 46 21.33 -5.88 -6.24
C ILE A 46 22.18 -5.74 -7.52
N SER A 47 22.05 -4.63 -8.26
CA SER A 47 22.82 -4.40 -9.48
C SER A 47 24.28 -4.01 -9.22
N GLY A 48 24.70 -3.82 -7.96
CA GLY A 48 26.05 -3.41 -7.57
C GLY A 48 26.37 -1.92 -7.77
N THR A 49 25.60 -1.22 -8.62
CA THR A 49 25.67 0.24 -8.76
C THR A 49 24.25 0.81 -8.93
N ILE A 50 23.96 1.93 -8.24
CA ILE A 50 22.70 2.67 -8.37
C ILE A 50 22.93 3.85 -9.31
N THR A 51 22.19 3.88 -10.40
CA THR A 51 22.26 4.94 -11.41
C THR A 51 21.56 6.22 -10.95
N ARG A 52 21.85 7.36 -11.60
CA ARG A 52 21.26 8.66 -11.25
C ARG A 52 19.72 8.65 -11.28
N THR A 53 19.13 7.91 -12.21
CA THR A 53 17.67 7.80 -12.35
C THR A 53 17.06 6.95 -11.25
N GLU A 54 17.78 5.94 -10.74
CA GLU A 54 17.33 5.07 -9.65
C GLU A 54 17.43 5.78 -8.28
N TRP A 55 18.32 6.78 -8.14
CA TRP A 55 18.37 7.63 -6.95
C TRP A 55 17.14 8.53 -6.77
N ILE A 56 16.45 8.90 -7.85
CA ILE A 56 15.27 9.78 -7.80
C ILE A 56 14.19 9.21 -6.87
N PRO A 57 13.64 8.00 -7.11
CA PRO A 57 12.61 7.43 -6.22
C PRO A 57 13.12 7.13 -4.81
N ILE A 58 14.40 6.79 -4.63
CA ILE A 58 15.00 6.54 -3.30
C ILE A 58 14.97 7.81 -2.46
N VAL A 59 15.56 8.89 -2.97
CA VAL A 59 15.61 10.17 -2.27
C VAL A 59 14.21 10.75 -2.11
N PHE A 60 13.38 10.63 -3.16
CA PHE A 60 12.00 11.08 -3.10
C PHE A 60 11.22 10.37 -1.99
N GLY A 61 11.24 9.03 -1.90
CA GLY A 61 10.50 8.29 -0.86
C GLY A 61 10.91 8.68 0.56
N LEU A 62 12.22 8.72 0.83
CA LEU A 62 12.75 9.09 2.15
C LEU A 62 12.41 10.54 2.52
N SER A 63 12.57 11.48 1.58
CA SER A 63 12.25 12.90 1.82
C SER A 63 10.74 13.14 1.92
N ALA A 64 9.94 12.53 1.05
CA ALA A 64 8.48 12.62 1.05
C ALA A 64 7.88 12.13 2.36
N GLY A 65 8.30 10.95 2.84
CA GLY A 65 7.82 10.43 4.12
C GLY A 65 8.18 11.36 5.29
N THR A 66 9.42 11.85 5.32
CA THR A 66 9.88 12.80 6.34
C THR A 66 9.07 14.11 6.30
N ILE A 67 8.89 14.69 5.11
CA ILE A 67 8.10 15.91 4.90
C ILE A 67 6.65 15.70 5.33
N LEU A 68 6.04 14.56 5.03
CA LEU A 68 4.67 14.25 5.42
C LEU A 68 4.51 14.13 6.94
N LEU A 69 5.48 13.54 7.65
CA LEU A 69 5.49 13.50 9.11
C LEU A 69 5.55 14.92 9.71
N PHE A 70 6.41 15.79 9.19
CA PHE A 70 6.45 17.20 9.59
C PHE A 70 5.16 17.95 9.20
N THR A 71 4.59 17.62 8.05
CA THR A 71 3.31 18.18 7.58
C THR A 71 2.17 17.84 8.53
N GLY A 72 2.18 16.63 9.11
CA GLY A 72 1.25 16.24 10.18
C GLY A 72 1.37 17.12 11.43
N LEU A 73 2.57 17.53 11.81
CA LEU A 73 2.79 18.48 12.91
C LEU A 73 2.31 19.89 12.54
N ILE A 74 2.56 20.35 11.31
CA ILE A 74 2.05 21.63 10.80
C ILE A 74 0.51 21.65 10.83
N ALA A 75 -0.14 20.52 10.56
CA ALA A 75 -1.60 20.41 10.58
C ALA A 75 -2.23 20.71 11.94
N LEU A 76 -1.45 20.69 13.04
CA LEU A 76 -1.92 21.08 14.37
C LEU A 76 -2.16 22.59 14.51
N GLY A 77 -1.50 23.42 13.69
CA GLY A 77 -1.62 24.89 13.75
C GLY A 77 -2.02 25.55 12.44
N ASN A 78 -1.76 24.92 11.29
CA ASN A 78 -2.05 25.46 9.96
C ASN A 78 -2.46 24.35 8.98
N ARG A 79 -3.71 23.90 9.12
CA ARG A 79 -4.31 22.88 8.24
C ARG A 79 -4.25 23.23 6.75
N PRO A 80 -4.57 24.46 6.30
CA PRO A 80 -4.48 24.80 4.87
C PRO A 80 -3.08 24.60 4.29
N LEU A 81 -2.03 25.03 5.01
CA LEU A 81 -0.65 24.80 4.58
C LEU A 81 -0.33 23.30 4.55
N ALA A 82 -0.71 22.56 5.59
CA ALA A 82 -0.47 21.13 5.65
C ALA A 82 -1.15 20.38 4.49
N THR A 83 -2.39 20.74 4.16
CA THR A 83 -3.11 20.17 3.02
C THR A 83 -2.40 20.48 1.69
N ILE A 84 -1.89 21.70 1.49
CA ILE A 84 -1.13 22.04 0.26
C ILE A 84 0.13 21.19 0.16
N LEU A 85 0.92 21.11 1.24
CA LEU A 85 2.17 20.34 1.27
C LEU A 85 1.91 18.85 1.04
N ALA A 86 0.93 18.28 1.73
CA ALA A 86 0.56 16.88 1.57
C ALA A 86 0.13 16.56 0.13
N ASN A 87 -0.75 17.37 -0.46
CA ASN A 87 -1.17 17.19 -1.85
C ASN A 87 0.01 17.28 -2.82
N ALA A 88 0.92 18.24 -2.64
CA ALA A 88 2.10 18.38 -3.49
C ALA A 88 2.98 17.11 -3.43
N VAL A 89 3.25 16.59 -2.23
CA VAL A 89 4.02 15.36 -2.05
C VAL A 89 3.31 14.16 -2.66
N PHE A 90 2.00 13.99 -2.43
CA PHE A 90 1.26 12.85 -2.96
C PHE A 90 1.11 12.89 -4.49
N ILE A 91 0.94 14.06 -5.10
CA ILE A 91 0.98 14.22 -6.56
C ILE A 91 2.37 13.86 -7.09
N GLY A 92 3.43 14.35 -6.43
CA GLY A 92 4.82 13.96 -6.76
C GLY A 92 5.01 12.45 -6.70
N SER A 93 4.47 11.79 -5.68
CA SER A 93 4.48 10.34 -5.53
C SER A 93 3.80 9.65 -6.71
N MET A 94 2.61 10.11 -7.10
CA MET A 94 1.91 9.55 -8.26
C MET A 94 2.74 9.67 -9.55
N ILE A 95 3.37 10.82 -9.78
CA ILE A 95 4.21 11.07 -10.95
C ILE A 95 5.42 10.13 -10.94
N ILE A 96 6.15 10.05 -9.82
CA ILE A 96 7.30 9.15 -9.66
C ILE A 96 6.89 7.70 -9.92
N GLY A 97 5.76 7.26 -9.38
CA GLY A 97 5.25 5.91 -9.59
C GLY A 97 4.95 5.61 -11.06
N ILE A 98 4.20 6.48 -11.74
CA ILE A 98 3.85 6.30 -13.16
C ILE A 98 5.09 6.31 -14.05
N VAL A 99 6.02 7.26 -13.82
CA VAL A 99 7.27 7.35 -14.58
C VAL A 99 8.16 6.13 -14.32
N GLY A 100 8.21 5.63 -13.08
CA GLY A 100 8.94 4.41 -12.74
C GLY A 100 8.37 3.16 -13.42
N VAL A 101 7.04 3.02 -13.48
CA VAL A 101 6.36 1.95 -14.25
C VAL A 101 6.82 2.00 -15.71
N TYR A 102 6.79 3.18 -16.34
CA TYR A 102 7.24 3.36 -17.72
C TYR A 102 8.70 2.90 -17.92
N PHE A 103 9.62 3.32 -17.05
CA PHE A 103 11.03 2.91 -17.17
C PHE A 103 11.25 1.41 -16.96
N HIS A 104 10.51 0.78 -16.04
CA HIS A 104 10.58 -0.68 -15.85
C HIS A 104 10.03 -1.44 -17.05
N LEU A 105 8.87 -1.04 -17.59
CA LEU A 105 8.29 -1.67 -18.79
C LEU A 105 9.18 -1.49 -20.02
N ARG A 106 9.79 -0.32 -20.18
CA ARG A 106 10.76 -0.06 -21.26
C ARG A 106 12.00 -0.93 -21.12
N ARG A 107 12.56 -1.03 -19.91
CA ARG A 107 13.72 -1.90 -19.63
C ARG A 107 13.40 -3.38 -19.84
N ALA A 108 12.16 -3.78 -19.61
CA ALA A 108 11.65 -5.13 -19.90
C ALA A 108 11.40 -5.40 -21.40
N ASN A 109 11.59 -4.40 -22.27
CA ASN A 109 11.26 -4.45 -23.69
C ASN A 109 9.77 -4.77 -23.98
N LEU A 110 8.88 -4.52 -23.01
CA LEU A 110 7.45 -4.82 -23.11
C LEU A 110 6.64 -3.75 -23.86
N LEU A 111 7.23 -2.58 -24.10
CA LEU A 111 6.60 -1.50 -24.88
C LEU A 111 6.80 -1.67 -26.39
N ASP A 112 7.90 -2.29 -26.79
CA ASP A 112 8.32 -2.41 -28.19
C ASP A 112 8.04 -3.82 -28.76
N THR A 113 7.74 -4.80 -27.91
CA THR A 113 7.47 -6.19 -28.31
C THR A 113 5.96 -6.49 -28.33
N PRO A 114 5.38 -7.00 -29.43
CA PRO A 114 4.01 -7.46 -29.46
C PRO A 114 3.77 -8.54 -28.40
N PHE A 115 2.71 -8.41 -27.61
CA PHE A 115 2.42 -9.36 -26.54
C PHE A 115 2.07 -10.73 -27.08
N ARG A 116 2.79 -11.77 -26.64
CA ARG A 116 2.55 -13.18 -26.94
C ARG A 116 2.62 -14.00 -25.65
N LEU A 117 2.14 -15.24 -25.65
CA LEU A 117 2.16 -16.10 -24.45
C LEU A 117 3.59 -16.35 -23.93
N ASP A 118 4.58 -16.43 -24.82
CA ASP A 118 6.01 -16.50 -24.50
C ASP A 118 6.55 -15.21 -23.85
N SER A 119 5.88 -14.06 -24.04
CA SER A 119 6.20 -12.80 -23.37
C SER A 119 5.88 -12.80 -21.87
N LEU A 120 5.14 -13.78 -21.36
CA LEU A 120 4.92 -13.91 -19.90
C LEU A 120 6.23 -14.14 -19.15
N SER A 121 7.21 -14.80 -19.77
CA SER A 121 8.53 -14.98 -19.19
C SER A 121 9.24 -13.63 -18.99
N LEU A 122 9.02 -12.66 -19.88
CA LEU A 122 9.56 -11.31 -19.73
C LEU A 122 9.00 -10.63 -18.48
N LEU A 123 7.74 -10.85 -18.11
CA LEU A 123 7.17 -10.28 -16.88
C LEU A 123 7.79 -10.87 -15.61
N VAL A 124 8.15 -12.15 -15.62
CA VAL A 124 8.79 -12.84 -14.47
C VAL A 124 10.23 -12.38 -14.27
N TRP A 125 10.99 -12.27 -15.36
CA TRP A 125 12.42 -11.97 -15.33
C TRP A 125 12.76 -10.48 -15.47
N ALA A 126 11.78 -9.64 -15.82
CA ALA A 126 11.95 -8.20 -15.87
C ALA A 126 12.11 -7.55 -14.49
N PRO A 127 12.66 -6.32 -14.45
CA PRO A 127 12.51 -5.44 -13.31
C PRO A 127 11.03 -5.30 -12.92
N PRO A 128 10.69 -5.38 -11.62
CA PRO A 128 9.31 -5.41 -11.17
C PRO A 128 8.62 -4.06 -11.43
N PHE A 129 7.78 -3.98 -12.45
CA PHE A 129 7.05 -2.74 -12.80
C PHE A 129 5.99 -2.35 -11.77
N LEU A 130 5.49 -3.31 -10.97
CA LEU A 130 4.52 -3.06 -9.92
C LEU A 130 5.10 -2.38 -8.68
N GLY A 131 6.41 -2.50 -8.45
CA GLY A 131 7.10 -1.82 -7.35
C GLY A 131 6.90 -0.29 -7.40
N PRO A 132 7.26 0.38 -8.52
CA PRO A 132 6.99 1.82 -8.68
C PRO A 132 5.51 2.20 -8.58
N PHE A 133 4.59 1.34 -9.03
CA PHE A 133 3.15 1.63 -8.98
C PHE A 133 2.64 1.83 -7.54
N MET A 134 3.33 1.29 -6.53
CA MET A 134 2.99 1.51 -5.13
C MET A 134 3.08 2.99 -4.72
N PHE A 135 3.98 3.79 -5.30
CA PHE A 135 3.97 5.24 -5.07
C PHE A 135 2.67 5.90 -5.56
N THR A 136 2.09 5.41 -6.66
CA THR A 136 0.81 5.91 -7.16
C THR A 136 -0.32 5.55 -6.22
N ILE A 137 -0.36 4.32 -5.70
CA ILE A 137 -1.35 3.89 -4.70
C ILE A 137 -1.24 4.72 -3.42
N VAL A 138 -0.03 4.90 -2.89
CA VAL A 138 0.21 5.72 -1.68
C VAL A 138 -0.20 7.18 -1.91
N GLY A 139 0.08 7.73 -3.10
CA GLY A 139 -0.33 9.08 -3.47
C GLY A 139 -1.86 9.24 -3.51
N VAL A 140 -2.57 8.32 -4.18
CA VAL A 140 -4.04 8.34 -4.25
C VAL A 140 -4.67 8.17 -2.87
N LEU A 141 -4.15 7.24 -2.07
CA LEU A 141 -4.59 7.00 -0.69
C LEU A 141 -4.40 8.26 0.17
N GLY A 142 -3.23 8.88 0.07
CA GLY A 142 -2.87 10.08 0.82
C GLY A 142 -3.71 11.30 0.46
N ILE A 143 -3.93 11.56 -0.84
CA ILE A 143 -4.82 12.64 -1.30
C ILE A 143 -6.24 12.40 -0.79
N SER A 144 -6.73 11.17 -0.93
CA SER A 144 -8.07 10.80 -0.44
C SER A 144 -8.18 11.07 1.05
N ALA A 145 -7.15 10.74 1.83
CA ALA A 145 -7.10 11.01 3.27
C ALA A 145 -7.01 12.50 3.62
N ALA A 146 -6.25 13.29 2.85
CA ALA A 146 -6.09 14.72 3.08
C ALA A 146 -7.37 15.55 2.82
N TRP A 147 -8.35 15.02 2.09
CA TRP A 147 -9.60 15.72 1.78
C TRP A 147 -10.74 15.20 2.63
N ILE A 148 -11.43 16.09 3.33
CA ILE A 148 -12.48 15.74 4.28
C ILE A 148 -13.76 15.40 3.51
N GLU A 149 -14.45 14.32 3.87
CA GLU A 149 -15.75 13.97 3.30
C GLU A 149 -16.89 14.61 4.12
N GLU A 150 -17.66 15.49 3.50
CA GLU A 150 -18.71 16.28 4.18
C GLU A 150 -19.97 16.40 3.30
N PRO A 151 -21.12 15.81 3.71
CA PRO A 151 -21.32 14.94 4.89
C PRO A 151 -20.60 13.59 4.78
N THR A 152 -20.36 12.90 5.91
CA THR A 152 -19.72 11.58 5.93
C THR A 152 -20.49 10.56 5.07
N ASP A 153 -19.73 9.71 4.37
CA ASP A 153 -20.22 8.70 3.42
C ASP A 153 -20.99 9.23 2.19
N SER A 154 -20.93 10.54 1.89
CA SER A 154 -21.65 11.12 0.75
C SER A 154 -20.88 11.10 -0.59
N GLY A 155 -19.59 10.80 -0.57
CA GLY A 155 -18.68 10.98 -1.70
C GLY A 155 -18.33 12.45 -1.99
N ARG A 156 -18.85 13.40 -1.22
CA ARG A 156 -18.57 14.82 -1.40
C ARG A 156 -17.33 15.21 -0.60
N LEU A 157 -16.21 15.41 -1.30
CA LEU A 157 -14.94 15.77 -0.69
C LEU A 157 -14.74 17.29 -0.69
N ARG A 158 -14.43 17.85 0.46
CA ARG A 158 -14.02 19.25 0.65
C ARG A 158 -12.54 19.40 0.33
N LEU A 159 -12.28 20.23 -0.68
CA LEU A 159 -10.93 20.58 -1.16
C LEU A 159 -10.40 21.78 -0.35
N LEU A 160 -9.44 22.53 -0.91
CA LEU A 160 -9.00 23.79 -0.35
C LEU A 160 -10.14 24.82 -0.30
N ARG A 161 -10.35 25.44 0.87
CA ARG A 161 -11.44 26.40 1.16
C ARG A 161 -12.82 25.72 1.07
N ASN A 162 -13.83 26.38 0.51
CA ASN A 162 -15.21 25.86 0.37
C ASN A 162 -15.47 25.16 -0.98
N ARG A 163 -14.42 24.74 -1.71
CA ARG A 163 -14.61 23.99 -2.95
C ARG A 163 -14.88 22.53 -2.63
N HIS A 164 -15.78 21.92 -3.38
CA HIS A 164 -16.16 20.52 -3.22
C HIS A 164 -16.03 19.80 -4.55
N VAL A 165 -15.69 18.52 -4.49
CA VAL A 165 -15.77 17.60 -5.62
C VAL A 165 -16.68 16.44 -5.24
N GLN A 166 -17.59 16.07 -6.13
CA GLN A 166 -18.43 14.88 -5.96
C GLN A 166 -17.73 13.68 -6.57
N MET A 167 -17.41 12.70 -5.73
CA MET A 167 -16.87 11.42 -6.17
C MET A 167 -18.02 10.43 -6.43
N PRO A 168 -17.80 9.43 -7.31
CA PRO A 168 -18.81 8.41 -7.59
C PRO A 168 -19.06 7.45 -6.42
N TYR A 169 -18.12 7.37 -5.47
CA TYR A 169 -18.21 6.52 -4.29
C TYR A 169 -17.94 7.35 -3.03
N SER A 170 -18.54 6.95 -1.91
CA SER A 170 -18.13 7.44 -0.58
C SER A 170 -16.64 7.19 -0.34
N LYS A 171 -15.99 8.02 0.47
CA LYS A 171 -14.57 7.88 0.84
C LYS A 171 -14.26 6.50 1.41
N THR A 172 -15.13 5.99 2.29
CA THR A 172 -15.01 4.64 2.87
C THR A 172 -15.02 3.54 1.80
N ARG A 173 -15.96 3.58 0.85
CA ARG A 173 -16.00 2.65 -0.29
C ARG A 173 -14.78 2.78 -1.19
N ALA A 174 -14.34 4.00 -1.47
CA ALA A 174 -13.12 4.24 -2.24
C ALA A 174 -11.89 3.62 -1.57
N TYR A 175 -11.78 3.69 -0.23
CA TYR A 175 -10.71 3.02 0.49
C TYR A 175 -10.76 1.49 0.39
N PHE A 176 -11.92 0.87 0.47
CA PHE A 176 -12.03 -0.58 0.23
C PHE A 176 -11.55 -0.96 -1.17
N LEU A 177 -11.90 -0.17 -2.20
CA LEU A 177 -11.43 -0.39 -3.57
C LEU A 177 -9.92 -0.16 -3.71
N ILE A 178 -9.36 0.87 -3.08
CA ILE A 178 -7.91 1.13 -3.06
C ILE A 178 -7.18 -0.03 -2.37
N VAL A 179 -7.69 -0.54 -1.24
CA VAL A 179 -7.15 -1.72 -0.56
C VAL A 179 -7.24 -2.96 -1.46
N GLY A 180 -8.34 -3.12 -2.22
CA GLY A 180 -8.48 -4.18 -3.21
C GLY A 180 -7.43 -4.10 -4.32
N VAL A 181 -7.23 -2.92 -4.92
CA VAL A 181 -6.19 -2.70 -5.93
C VAL A 181 -4.79 -2.93 -5.36
N GLY A 182 -4.50 -2.41 -4.16
CA GLY A 182 -3.21 -2.65 -3.51
C GLY A 182 -2.97 -4.13 -3.18
N SER A 183 -4.00 -4.84 -2.73
CA SER A 183 -3.92 -6.29 -2.50
C SER A 183 -3.68 -7.06 -3.80
N LEU A 184 -4.35 -6.68 -4.89
CA LEU A 184 -4.14 -7.29 -6.21
C LEU A 184 -2.70 -7.08 -6.69
N VAL A 185 -2.20 -5.85 -6.60
CA VAL A 185 -0.81 -5.51 -6.95
C VAL A 185 0.18 -6.32 -6.11
N THR A 186 -0.08 -6.47 -4.81
CA THR A 186 0.72 -7.28 -3.89
C THR A 186 0.76 -8.75 -4.32
N VAL A 187 -0.39 -9.32 -4.67
CA VAL A 187 -0.50 -10.71 -5.17
C VAL A 187 0.26 -10.90 -6.48
N ILE A 188 0.05 -10.01 -7.46
CA ILE A 188 0.70 -10.13 -8.76
C ILE A 188 2.22 -10.00 -8.58
N SER A 189 2.70 -9.06 -7.76
CA SER A 189 4.12 -8.93 -7.46
C SER A 189 4.68 -10.21 -6.83
N SER A 190 4.01 -10.75 -5.80
CA SER A 190 4.43 -11.99 -5.14
C SER A 190 4.43 -13.19 -6.10
N ALA A 191 3.43 -13.29 -6.98
CA ALA A 191 3.35 -14.36 -7.97
C ALA A 191 4.50 -14.27 -8.99
N LEU A 192 4.83 -13.07 -9.47
CA LEU A 192 5.95 -12.88 -10.40
C LEU A 192 7.31 -13.19 -9.76
N ASP A 193 7.51 -12.77 -8.50
CA ASP A 193 8.75 -13.06 -7.78
C ASP A 193 8.90 -14.56 -7.48
N HIS A 194 7.84 -15.24 -7.04
CA HIS A 194 7.87 -16.67 -6.75
C HIS A 194 7.89 -17.55 -8.01
N ALA A 195 7.45 -17.04 -9.15
CA ALA A 195 7.59 -17.73 -10.43
C ALA A 195 9.07 -17.93 -10.83
N ARG A 196 10.00 -17.11 -10.34
CA ARG A 196 11.45 -17.26 -10.58
C ARG A 196 12.04 -18.52 -9.94
N VAL A 197 11.36 -19.06 -8.93
CA VAL A 197 11.71 -20.31 -8.23
C VAL A 197 10.65 -21.40 -8.47
N GLU A 198 9.89 -21.27 -9.55
CA GLU A 198 8.94 -22.27 -10.06
C GLU A 198 7.89 -22.74 -9.03
N PHE A 199 7.62 -21.94 -7.99
CA PHE A 199 6.74 -22.29 -6.88
C PHE A 199 7.07 -23.62 -6.18
N GLU A 200 8.35 -24.02 -6.16
CA GLU A 200 8.80 -25.30 -5.59
C GLU A 200 8.42 -25.45 -4.10
N ASN A 201 8.47 -24.37 -3.33
CA ASN A 201 8.14 -24.40 -1.90
C ASN A 201 6.62 -24.24 -1.67
N PRO A 202 5.92 -25.18 -1.02
CA PRO A 202 4.48 -25.07 -0.75
C PRO A 202 4.06 -23.78 -0.03
N TRP A 203 4.93 -23.21 0.81
CA TRP A 203 4.65 -21.96 1.54
C TRP A 203 4.45 -20.76 0.63
N VAL A 204 5.02 -20.77 -0.58
CA VAL A 204 4.86 -19.65 -1.52
C VAL A 204 3.44 -19.53 -2.09
N TRP A 205 2.58 -20.55 -1.91
CA TRP A 205 1.18 -20.53 -2.33
C TRP A 205 0.26 -19.82 -1.35
N LEU A 206 0.62 -19.75 -0.06
CA LEU A 206 -0.15 -19.05 0.97
C LEU A 206 -0.45 -17.58 0.60
N PRO A 207 0.55 -16.75 0.21
CA PRO A 207 0.29 -15.36 -0.19
C PRO A 207 -0.61 -15.23 -1.41
N LEU A 208 -0.58 -16.17 -2.36
CA LEU A 208 -1.45 -16.16 -3.53
C LEU A 208 -2.91 -16.37 -3.12
N VAL A 209 -3.19 -17.44 -2.37
CA VAL A 209 -4.56 -17.77 -1.96
C VAL A 209 -5.15 -16.67 -1.08
N VAL A 210 -4.42 -16.25 -0.04
CA VAL A 210 -4.89 -15.23 0.90
C VAL A 210 -5.05 -13.88 0.21
N GLY A 211 -4.09 -13.47 -0.62
CA GLY A 211 -4.16 -12.19 -1.28
C GLY A 211 -5.23 -12.11 -2.36
N ILE A 212 -5.50 -13.20 -3.11
CA ILE A 212 -6.63 -13.26 -4.04
C ILE A 212 -7.94 -13.12 -3.27
N PHE A 213 -8.09 -13.86 -2.17
CA PHE A 213 -9.27 -13.78 -1.31
C PHE A 213 -9.47 -12.36 -0.75
N ALA A 214 -8.41 -11.73 -0.24
CA ALA A 214 -8.45 -10.36 0.27
C ALA A 214 -8.77 -9.32 -0.80
N THR A 215 -8.25 -9.52 -2.02
CA THR A 215 -8.58 -8.68 -3.18
C THR A 215 -10.08 -8.74 -3.47
N VAL A 216 -10.62 -9.95 -3.61
CA VAL A 216 -12.06 -10.16 -3.88
C VAL A 216 -12.89 -9.58 -2.75
N ALA A 217 -12.58 -9.89 -1.48
CA ALA A 217 -13.32 -9.37 -0.34
C ALA A 217 -13.34 -7.83 -0.29
N SER A 218 -12.20 -7.20 -0.58
CA SER A 218 -12.06 -5.74 -0.59
C SER A 218 -12.83 -5.07 -1.73
N VAL A 219 -12.75 -5.64 -2.94
CA VAL A 219 -13.52 -5.13 -4.09
C VAL A 219 -15.01 -5.32 -3.86
N SER A 220 -15.43 -6.51 -3.43
CA SER A 220 -16.84 -6.83 -3.14
C SER A 220 -17.43 -5.87 -2.13
N ILE A 221 -16.77 -5.64 -0.99
CA ILE A 221 -17.31 -4.73 0.02
C ILE A 221 -17.29 -3.26 -0.42
N GLY A 222 -16.29 -2.83 -1.21
CA GLY A 222 -16.26 -1.49 -1.80
C GLY A 222 -17.40 -1.25 -2.80
N SER A 223 -17.88 -2.31 -3.46
CA SER A 223 -19.02 -2.24 -4.37
C SER A 223 -20.38 -2.18 -3.66
N ILE A 224 -20.48 -2.56 -2.39
CA ILE A 224 -21.74 -2.57 -1.62
C ILE A 224 -21.94 -1.24 -0.89
N GLU A 225 -23.12 -0.63 -1.02
CA GLU A 225 -23.46 0.64 -0.34
C GLU A 225 -23.68 0.48 1.16
N HIS A 226 -24.37 -0.60 1.54
CA HIS A 226 -24.73 -0.87 2.92
C HIS A 226 -24.31 -2.31 3.29
N PRO A 227 -23.00 -2.54 3.54
CA PRO A 227 -22.52 -3.87 3.88
C PRO A 227 -23.08 -4.31 5.23
N ASN A 228 -23.55 -5.55 5.27
CA ASN A 228 -24.07 -6.13 6.50
C ASN A 228 -22.91 -6.64 7.39
N ARG A 229 -23.24 -7.16 8.58
CA ARG A 229 -22.24 -7.69 9.51
C ARG A 229 -21.44 -8.86 8.94
N PHE A 230 -22.05 -9.71 8.12
CA PHE A 230 -21.38 -10.85 7.50
C PHE A 230 -20.34 -10.39 6.48
N ASP A 231 -20.68 -9.45 5.60
CA ASP A 231 -19.75 -8.86 4.62
C ASP A 231 -18.52 -8.27 5.32
N LEU A 232 -18.77 -7.49 6.38
CA LEU A 232 -17.73 -6.86 7.18
C LEU A 232 -16.87 -7.87 7.95
N THR A 233 -17.46 -8.98 8.40
CA THR A 233 -16.72 -10.04 9.11
C THR A 233 -15.79 -10.77 8.15
N ILE A 234 -16.27 -11.14 6.95
CA ILE A 234 -15.43 -11.75 5.91
C ILE A 234 -14.25 -10.84 5.56
N TYR A 235 -14.54 -9.56 5.31
CA TYR A 235 -13.52 -8.57 5.01
C TYR A 235 -12.48 -8.47 6.15
N THR A 236 -12.94 -8.38 7.40
CA THR A 236 -12.05 -8.31 8.59
C THR A 236 -11.15 -9.54 8.69
N ILE A 237 -11.70 -10.74 8.50
CA ILE A 237 -10.92 -12.00 8.51
C ILE A 237 -9.89 -11.99 7.38
N ALA A 238 -10.26 -11.57 6.18
CA ALA A 238 -9.34 -11.48 5.05
C ALA A 238 -8.15 -10.55 5.36
N MET A 239 -8.41 -9.38 5.96
CA MET A 239 -7.36 -8.44 6.35
C MET A 239 -6.45 -9.00 7.47
N LEU A 240 -7.01 -9.73 8.44
CA LEU A 240 -6.21 -10.41 9.47
C LEU A 240 -5.33 -11.51 8.87
N TRP A 241 -5.85 -12.29 7.91
CA TRP A 241 -5.05 -13.29 7.20
C TRP A 241 -3.94 -12.65 6.36
N MET A 242 -4.18 -11.48 5.75
CA MET A 242 -3.13 -10.71 5.07
C MET A 242 -2.00 -10.33 6.05
N ILE A 243 -2.33 -9.87 7.25
CA ILE A 243 -1.34 -9.57 8.30
C ILE A 243 -0.53 -10.80 8.69
N VAL A 244 -1.20 -11.91 9.01
CA VAL A 244 -0.54 -13.16 9.38
C VAL A 244 0.37 -13.64 8.25
N THR A 245 -0.12 -13.62 7.01
CA THR A 245 0.64 -14.02 5.81
C THR A 245 1.90 -13.18 5.65
N GLY A 246 1.80 -11.86 5.81
CA GLY A 246 2.98 -10.99 5.69
C GLY A 246 4.01 -11.21 6.79
N VAL A 247 3.58 -11.44 8.03
CA VAL A 247 4.47 -11.76 9.15
C VAL A 247 5.15 -13.12 8.97
N VAL A 248 4.38 -14.15 8.59
CA VAL A 248 4.94 -15.49 8.31
C VAL A 248 5.94 -15.43 7.16
N GLY A 249 5.59 -14.75 6.05
CA GLY A 249 6.48 -14.60 4.92
C GLY A 249 7.76 -13.84 5.28
N PHE A 250 7.69 -12.81 6.13
CA PHE A 250 8.86 -12.08 6.61
C PHE A 250 9.82 -13.01 7.37
N VAL A 251 9.30 -13.84 8.27
CA VAL A 251 10.10 -14.82 9.01
C VAL A 251 10.74 -15.83 8.06
N LEU A 252 9.98 -16.40 7.12
CA LEU A 252 10.50 -17.37 6.16
C LEU A 252 11.57 -16.76 5.23
N HIS A 253 11.39 -15.52 4.79
CA HIS A 253 12.39 -14.80 4.00
C HIS A 253 13.65 -14.51 4.82
N PHE A 254 13.49 -14.13 6.08
CA PHE A 254 14.62 -13.92 7.00
C PHE A 254 15.42 -15.22 7.18
N ASP A 255 14.75 -16.32 7.52
CA ASP A 255 15.37 -17.63 7.75
C ASP A 255 16.09 -18.15 6.50
N THR A 256 15.50 -17.95 5.31
CA THR A 256 16.12 -18.35 4.03
C THR A 256 17.43 -17.59 3.75
N ASN A 257 17.58 -16.39 4.30
CA ASN A 257 18.78 -15.57 4.14
C ASN A 257 19.88 -15.87 5.17
N LEU A 258 19.58 -16.61 6.25
CA LEU A 258 20.58 -17.05 7.22
C LEU A 258 21.50 -18.13 6.63
N ILE A 259 22.70 -18.24 7.19
CA ILE A 259 23.62 -19.37 6.91
C ILE A 259 23.72 -20.30 8.13
N ALA A 260 24.65 -21.27 8.10
CA ALA A 260 24.89 -22.18 9.22
C ALA A 260 24.98 -21.43 10.57
N GLU A 261 24.37 -22.01 11.60
CA GLU A 261 24.29 -21.46 12.96
C GLU A 261 23.51 -20.14 13.09
N GLY A 262 22.74 -19.74 12.07
CA GLY A 262 21.90 -18.54 12.12
C GLY A 262 22.69 -17.23 11.96
N SER A 263 23.89 -17.29 11.39
CA SER A 263 24.71 -16.09 11.18
C SER A 263 24.22 -15.24 9.99
N ILE A 264 24.40 -13.92 10.12
CA ILE A 264 23.93 -12.92 9.16
C ILE A 264 25.04 -12.59 8.16
N VAL A 265 24.74 -12.75 6.87
CA VAL A 265 25.59 -12.27 5.77
C VAL A 265 24.83 -11.23 4.98
N THR A 266 25.25 -9.97 5.06
CA THR A 266 24.58 -8.82 4.42
C THR A 266 24.23 -9.09 2.95
N GLU A 267 25.14 -9.72 2.21
CA GLU A 267 24.95 -10.02 0.80
C GLU A 267 23.73 -10.92 0.54
N ARG A 268 23.42 -11.88 1.42
CA ARG A 268 22.23 -12.72 1.29
C ARG A 268 20.96 -11.92 1.55
N PHE A 269 20.99 -10.92 2.42
CA PHE A 269 19.84 -10.05 2.66
C PHE A 269 19.64 -9.00 1.56
N ILE A 270 20.68 -8.71 0.76
CA ILE A 270 20.57 -7.85 -0.42
C ILE A 270 20.13 -8.65 -1.66
N ARG A 271 20.79 -9.78 -1.93
CA ARG A 271 20.62 -10.55 -3.19
C ARG A 271 19.73 -11.79 -3.07
N GLY A 272 19.41 -12.23 -1.86
CA GLY A 272 18.58 -13.40 -1.60
C GLY A 272 17.09 -13.06 -1.58
N SER A 273 16.34 -13.71 -0.70
CA SER A 273 14.90 -13.47 -0.56
C SER A 273 14.66 -12.04 -0.08
N PRO A 274 13.82 -11.24 -0.77
CA PRO A 274 13.64 -9.83 -0.41
C PRO A 274 12.94 -9.73 0.94
N LEU A 275 13.66 -9.24 1.96
CA LEU A 275 13.20 -9.30 3.36
C LEU A 275 11.88 -8.55 3.60
N LEU A 276 11.72 -7.37 2.99
CA LEU A 276 10.59 -6.49 3.25
C LEU A 276 9.36 -6.79 2.37
N ALA A 277 9.53 -7.52 1.26
CA ALA A 277 8.45 -7.80 0.31
C ALA A 277 7.21 -8.48 0.95
N PRO A 278 7.36 -9.48 1.86
CA PRO A 278 6.20 -10.08 2.51
C PRO A 278 5.41 -9.11 3.40
N LEU A 279 6.08 -8.11 3.99
CA LEU A 279 5.41 -7.14 4.87
C LEU A 279 4.41 -6.26 4.11
N LEU A 280 4.46 -6.23 2.78
CA LEU A 280 3.44 -5.56 1.97
C LEU A 280 2.04 -6.17 2.19
N PHE A 281 1.94 -7.50 2.37
CA PHE A 281 0.68 -8.15 2.74
C PHE A 281 0.16 -7.63 4.09
N ALA A 282 1.05 -7.53 5.08
CA ALA A 282 0.68 -7.02 6.39
C ALA A 282 0.29 -5.54 6.38
N ASN A 283 0.99 -4.73 5.58
CA ASN A 283 0.64 -3.33 5.37
C ASN A 283 -0.75 -3.17 4.75
N MET A 284 -1.08 -3.94 3.70
CA MET A 284 -2.40 -3.90 3.08
C MET A 284 -3.51 -4.39 4.03
N GLY A 285 -3.25 -5.45 4.79
CA GLY A 285 -4.17 -5.93 5.83
C GLY A 285 -4.41 -4.88 6.93
N LEU A 286 -3.34 -4.25 7.43
CA LEU A 286 -3.45 -3.18 8.42
C LEU A 286 -4.23 -1.99 7.88
N LEU A 287 -3.91 -1.54 6.66
CA LEU A 287 -4.63 -0.45 6.00
C LEU A 287 -6.11 -0.77 5.88
N GLY A 288 -6.45 -2.00 5.48
CA GLY A 288 -7.84 -2.45 5.38
C GLY A 288 -8.58 -2.45 6.71
N LEU A 289 -7.94 -2.88 7.80
CA LEU A 289 -8.54 -2.78 9.14
C LEU A 289 -8.75 -1.33 9.57
N VAL A 290 -7.84 -0.43 9.22
CA VAL A 290 -7.99 1.01 9.49
C VAL A 290 -9.21 1.58 8.77
N VAL A 291 -9.57 1.11 7.57
CA VAL A 291 -10.78 1.57 6.86
C VAL A 291 -12.05 1.38 7.69
N LEU A 292 -12.10 0.37 8.56
CA LEU A 292 -13.25 0.06 9.41
C LEU A 292 -13.46 1.05 10.56
N LEU A 293 -12.47 1.87 10.89
CA LEU A 293 -12.57 2.89 11.94
C LEU A 293 -13.66 3.93 11.64
N ASP A 294 -14.03 4.70 12.66
CA ASP A 294 -15.06 5.74 12.54
C ASP A 294 -14.68 6.74 11.44
N PRO A 295 -15.49 6.89 10.37
CA PRO A 295 -15.19 7.78 9.26
C PRO A 295 -15.38 9.27 9.59
N ARG A 296 -15.94 9.59 10.77
CA ARG A 296 -16.20 10.98 11.15
C ARG A 296 -14.91 11.69 11.49
N GLU A 297 -14.67 12.80 10.79
CA GLU A 297 -13.62 13.74 11.12
C GLU A 297 -14.24 14.98 11.78
N THR A 298 -13.65 15.43 12.88
CA THR A 298 -14.01 16.73 13.47
C THR A 298 -12.98 17.76 13.05
N ASP A 299 -13.44 18.93 12.62
CA ASP A 299 -12.61 20.12 12.51
C ASP A 299 -12.09 20.48 13.92
N VAL A 300 -10.90 19.98 14.28
CA VAL A 300 -10.09 20.49 15.40
C VAL A 300 -9.14 21.55 14.88
#